data_AF-A0A4V5WN59-F1
#
_entry.id   AF-A0A4V5WN59-F1
#
_cell.length_a   1.000
_cell.length_b   1.000
_cell.length_c   1.000
_cell.angle_alpha   90.00
_cell.angle_beta   90.00
_cell.angle_gamma   90.00
#
_symmetry.space_group_name_H-M   'P 1'
#
loop_
_entity.id
_entity.type
_entity.pdbx_description
1 polymer ?
#
loop_
_entity_poly.entity_id
_entity_poly.type
_entity_poly.pdbx_seq_one_letter_code
_entity_poly.pdbx_strand_id
1 'polypeptide(L)'
;MRIIRYSTARLVYYKKQTIFHCLFSSIAAFLLMLACNLYHVQTTIYSQVQERLNFLDITAVKANLPSIVTIRQFYLKVIVILLTIFSVMFIFFFQRSLRQDSQELINWRLAGLSKGKIFLFIAWQLMLPLLICCTVLLLWIVLFQRSYQEMIQQINFLCLKFFDMPDIHSLATTSKLAIPMDQQTFFKIDFVNDLFLIDTLKGFYQTVLMLAGTSMTLSILQFSIFYHRLKKEG
;
A
#
# COMPACT_ATOMS: atom_id res chain seq x y z
N MET A 1 11.32 -14.99 22.86
CA MET A 1 12.63 -14.35 22.56
C MET A 1 13.58 -15.18 21.69
N ARG A 2 13.78 -16.50 21.90
CA ARG A 2 14.75 -17.30 21.10
C ARG A 2 14.42 -17.37 19.59
N ILE A 3 13.14 -17.47 19.23
CA ILE A 3 12.67 -17.55 17.83
C ILE A 3 13.05 -16.28 17.05
N ILE A 4 12.71 -15.11 17.57
CA ILE A 4 13.02 -13.82 16.92
C ILE A 4 14.53 -13.64 16.74
N ARG A 5 15.34 -13.96 17.77
CA ARG A 5 16.81 -13.86 17.70
C ARG A 5 17.42 -14.77 16.63
N TYR A 6 16.91 -16.00 16.51
CA TYR A 6 17.35 -16.91 15.45
C TYR A 6 16.90 -16.42 14.07
N SER A 7 15.68 -15.89 13.94
CA SER A 7 15.18 -15.36 12.67
C SER A 7 16.03 -14.17 12.22
N THR A 8 16.40 -13.28 13.13
CA THR A 8 17.29 -12.15 12.83
C THR A 8 18.71 -12.58 12.47
N ALA A 9 19.29 -13.55 13.17
CA ALA A 9 20.61 -14.08 12.82
C ALA A 9 20.62 -14.69 11.40
N ARG A 10 19.52 -15.34 11.03
CA ARG A 10 19.35 -15.96 9.70
C ARG A 10 19.14 -14.94 8.59
N LEU A 11 18.48 -13.82 8.87
CA LEU A 11 18.40 -12.68 7.95
C LEU A 11 19.79 -12.12 7.63
N VAL A 12 20.69 -12.07 8.61
CA VAL A 12 22.08 -11.65 8.41
C VAL A 12 22.86 -12.68 7.59
N TYR A 13 22.65 -13.97 7.86
CA TYR A 13 23.28 -15.05 7.10
C TYR A 13 22.89 -15.03 5.61
N TYR A 14 21.60 -14.84 5.31
CA TYR A 14 21.08 -14.76 3.93
C TYR A 14 20.95 -13.31 3.41
N LYS A 15 21.92 -12.43 3.76
CA LYS A 15 21.86 -10.99 3.49
C LYS A 15 21.42 -10.59 2.08
N LYS A 16 21.91 -11.26 1.02
CA LYS A 16 21.60 -10.89 -0.37
C LYS A 16 20.10 -11.05 -0.68
N GLN A 17 19.50 -12.14 -0.22
CA GLN A 17 18.09 -12.41 -0.41
C GLN A 17 17.23 -11.51 0.47
N THR A 18 17.66 -11.27 1.71
CA THR A 18 16.99 -10.33 2.60
C THR A 18 16.98 -8.92 2.02
N ILE A 19 18.09 -8.43 1.45
CA ILE A 19 18.15 -7.12 0.80
C ILE A 19 17.18 -7.06 -0.39
N PHE A 20 17.16 -8.08 -1.25
CA PHE A 20 16.26 -8.11 -2.40
C PHE A 20 14.78 -8.14 -1.97
N HIS A 21 14.46 -8.93 -0.93
CA HIS A 21 13.12 -8.96 -0.33
C HIS A 21 12.73 -7.62 0.30
N CYS A 22 13.65 -6.95 1.01
CA CYS A 22 13.42 -5.63 1.59
C CYS A 22 13.21 -4.56 0.52
N LEU A 23 14.00 -4.56 -0.56
CA LEU A 23 13.84 -3.62 -1.67
C LEU A 23 12.46 -3.77 -2.31
N PHE A 24 12.09 -5.01 -2.65
CA PHE A 24 10.79 -5.30 -3.24
C PHE A 24 9.64 -4.93 -2.29
N SER A 25 9.74 -5.34 -1.02
CA SER A 25 8.72 -5.05 0.00
C SER A 25 8.58 -3.55 0.26
N SER A 26 9.68 -2.80 0.27
CA SER A 26 9.66 -1.34 0.43
C SER A 26 8.95 -0.65 -0.74
N ILE A 27 9.25 -1.05 -1.98
CA ILE A 27 8.59 -0.50 -3.17
C ILE A 27 7.10 -0.84 -3.17
N ALA A 28 6.74 -2.09 -2.89
CA ALA A 28 5.35 -2.52 -2.81
C ALA A 28 4.59 -1.79 -1.70
N ALA A 29 5.19 -1.65 -0.51
CA ALA A 29 4.59 -0.92 0.61
C ALA A 29 4.40 0.57 0.28
N PHE A 30 5.40 1.19 -0.36
CA PHE A 30 5.30 2.58 -0.80
C PHE A 30 4.15 2.78 -1.80
N LEU A 31 4.10 1.98 -2.87
CA LEU A 31 3.07 2.11 -3.90
C LEU A 31 1.67 1.80 -3.35
N LEU A 32 1.54 0.78 -2.50
CA LEU A 32 0.27 0.41 -1.91
C LEU A 32 -0.24 1.49 -0.95
N MET A 33 0.64 2.04 -0.13
CA MET A 33 0.30 3.13 0.76
C MET A 33 -0.01 4.42 0.02
N LEU A 34 0.70 4.72 -1.06
CA LEU A 34 0.36 5.82 -1.96
C LEU A 34 -1.07 5.65 -2.49
N ALA A 35 -1.41 4.47 -2.99
CA ALA A 35 -2.75 4.18 -3.50
C ALA A 35 -3.83 4.25 -2.41
N CYS A 36 -3.56 3.74 -1.20
CA CYS A 36 -4.46 3.85 -0.06
C CYS A 36 -4.66 5.30 0.40
N ASN A 37 -3.58 6.10 0.44
CA ASN A 37 -3.65 7.50 0.79
C ASN A 37 -4.41 8.31 -0.27
N LEU A 38 -4.17 8.06 -1.56
CA LEU A 38 -4.97 8.66 -2.63
C LEU A 38 -6.45 8.29 -2.51
N TYR A 39 -6.77 7.03 -2.20
CA TYR A 39 -8.14 6.59 -1.97
C TYR A 39 -8.85 7.34 -0.83
N HIS A 40 -8.16 7.60 0.28
CA HIS A 40 -8.72 8.39 1.40
C HIS A 40 -8.79 9.88 1.06
N VAL A 41 -7.77 10.43 0.40
CA VAL A 41 -7.73 11.84 0.03
C VAL A 41 -8.85 12.22 -0.96
N GLN A 42 -9.36 11.26 -1.76
CA GLN A 42 -10.51 11.51 -2.65
C GLN A 42 -11.77 11.98 -1.93
N THR A 43 -12.05 11.53 -0.71
CA THR A 43 -13.23 12.02 0.02
C THR A 43 -13.10 13.50 0.36
N THR A 44 -11.89 13.92 0.73
CA THR A 44 -11.56 15.32 1.06
C THR A 44 -11.57 16.21 -0.18
N ILE A 45 -11.03 15.72 -1.31
CA ILE A 45 -11.09 16.42 -2.60
C ILE A 45 -12.55 16.65 -2.99
N TYR A 46 -13.38 15.60 -2.94
CA TYR A 46 -14.76 15.68 -3.40
C TYR A 46 -15.60 16.62 -2.52
N SER A 47 -15.39 16.62 -1.20
CA SER A 47 -16.07 17.57 -0.32
C SER A 47 -15.66 19.01 -0.60
N GLN A 48 -14.36 19.28 -0.77
CA GLN A 48 -13.85 20.62 -1.09
C GLN A 48 -14.34 21.11 -2.46
N VAL A 49 -14.33 20.24 -3.48
CA VAL A 49 -14.86 20.55 -4.81
C VAL A 49 -16.37 20.82 -4.76
N GLN A 50 -17.14 20.01 -4.03
CA GLN A 50 -18.58 20.21 -3.89
C GLN A 50 -18.92 21.52 -3.18
N GLU A 51 -18.15 21.90 -2.15
CA GLU A 51 -18.29 23.18 -1.45
C GLU A 51 -17.99 24.36 -2.38
N ARG A 52 -16.90 24.29 -3.15
CA ARG A 52 -16.53 25.30 -4.17
C ARG A 52 -17.60 25.43 -5.26
N LEU A 53 -18.18 24.32 -5.73
CA LEU A 53 -19.27 24.34 -6.73
C LEU A 53 -20.57 24.94 -6.18
N ASN A 54 -20.92 24.61 -4.94
CA ASN A 54 -22.10 25.17 -4.29
C ASN A 54 -21.95 26.68 -4.07
N PHE A 55 -20.74 27.14 -3.70
CA PHE A 55 -20.44 28.57 -3.56
C PHE A 55 -20.60 29.34 -4.88
N LEU A 56 -20.24 28.73 -6.01
CA LEU A 56 -20.32 29.36 -7.33
C LEU A 56 -21.71 29.22 -8.00
N ASP A 57 -22.64 28.49 -7.39
CA ASP A 57 -23.99 28.17 -7.89
C ASP A 57 -23.99 27.50 -9.29
N ILE A 58 -22.98 26.65 -9.55
CA ILE A 58 -22.78 26.01 -10.85
C ILE A 58 -23.40 24.60 -10.85
N THR A 59 -24.67 24.51 -11.23
CA THR A 59 -25.40 23.23 -11.32
C THR A 59 -25.02 22.39 -12.55
N ALA A 60 -24.63 23.03 -13.67
CA ALA A 60 -24.31 22.35 -14.93
C ALA A 60 -23.05 21.46 -14.86
N VAL A 61 -22.07 21.81 -14.04
CA VAL A 61 -20.79 21.08 -13.90
C VAL A 61 -20.88 19.97 -12.89
N LYS A 62 -21.72 20.16 -11.87
CA LYS A 62 -22.07 19.12 -10.90
C LYS A 62 -22.62 17.86 -11.60
N ALA A 63 -23.31 18.01 -12.73
CA ALA A 63 -23.84 16.90 -13.52
C ALA A 63 -22.78 16.15 -14.34
N ASN A 64 -21.69 16.81 -14.73
CA ASN A 64 -20.64 16.26 -15.59
C ASN A 64 -19.39 15.79 -14.82
N LEU A 65 -19.34 15.99 -13.51
CA LEU A 65 -18.25 15.49 -12.69
C LEU A 65 -18.35 13.96 -12.53
N PRO A 66 -17.25 13.22 -12.74
CA PRO A 66 -17.22 11.79 -12.45
C PRO A 66 -17.60 11.56 -10.99
N SER A 67 -18.53 10.62 -10.78
CA SER A 67 -19.00 10.34 -9.43
C SER A 67 -17.85 9.91 -8.52
N ILE A 68 -17.90 10.31 -7.25
CA ILE A 68 -16.94 9.88 -6.22
C ILE A 68 -16.78 8.35 -6.19
N VAL A 69 -17.85 7.62 -6.52
CA VAL A 69 -17.87 6.15 -6.56
C VAL A 69 -16.96 5.63 -7.67
N THR A 70 -17.01 6.22 -8.87
CA THR A 70 -16.19 5.82 -10.03
C THR A 70 -14.70 5.99 -9.74
N ILE A 71 -14.31 7.12 -9.16
CA ILE A 71 -12.90 7.41 -8.83
C ILE A 71 -12.41 6.50 -7.70
N ARG A 72 -13.23 6.27 -6.67
CA ARG A 72 -12.89 5.31 -5.59
C ARG A 72 -12.71 3.89 -6.11
N GLN A 73 -13.56 3.45 -7.03
CA GLN A 73 -13.44 2.14 -7.67
C GLN A 73 -12.14 2.02 -8.49
N PHE A 74 -11.70 3.08 -9.15
CA PHE A 74 -10.41 3.10 -9.85
C PHE A 74 -9.25 2.83 -8.88
N TYR A 75 -9.16 3.56 -7.77
CA TYR A 75 -8.09 3.34 -6.78
C TYR A 75 -8.18 1.96 -6.11
N LEU A 76 -9.39 1.44 -5.86
CA LEU A 76 -9.55 0.07 -5.37
C LEU A 76 -9.01 -0.98 -6.36
N LYS A 77 -9.24 -0.80 -7.67
CA LYS A 77 -8.65 -1.68 -8.70
C LYS A 77 -7.13 -1.61 -8.67
N VAL A 78 -6.55 -0.40 -8.55
CA VAL A 78 -5.10 -0.22 -8.43
C VAL A 78 -4.55 -0.94 -7.19
N ILE A 79 -5.19 -0.79 -6.03
CA ILE A 79 -4.82 -1.48 -4.77
C ILE A 79 -4.83 -3.01 -4.97
N VAL A 80 -5.88 -3.55 -5.60
CA VAL A 80 -5.99 -5.00 -5.85
C VAL A 80 -4.89 -5.50 -6.80
N ILE A 81 -4.57 -4.74 -7.86
CA ILE A 81 -3.48 -5.09 -8.79
C ILE A 81 -2.14 -5.10 -8.05
N LEU A 82 -1.85 -4.07 -7.25
CA LEU A 82 -0.62 -3.99 -6.45
C LEU A 82 -0.51 -5.15 -5.45
N LEU A 83 -1.61 -5.49 -4.76
CA LEU A 83 -1.65 -6.65 -3.86
C LEU A 83 -1.43 -7.98 -4.57
N THR A 84 -1.93 -8.12 -5.79
CA THR A 84 -1.74 -9.32 -6.60
C THR A 84 -0.27 -9.47 -7.00
N ILE A 85 0.36 -8.40 -7.47
CA ILE A 85 1.80 -8.37 -7.80
C ILE A 85 2.63 -8.70 -6.57
N PHE A 86 2.32 -8.09 -5.42
CA PHE A 86 2.98 -8.39 -4.15
C PHE A 86 2.82 -9.87 -3.78
N SER A 87 1.61 -10.42 -3.90
CA SER A 87 1.32 -11.82 -3.56
C SER A 87 2.12 -12.81 -4.40
N VAL A 88 2.21 -12.61 -5.72
CA VAL A 88 2.99 -13.46 -6.63
C VAL A 88 4.47 -13.45 -6.25
N MET A 89 5.02 -12.27 -5.98
CA MET A 89 6.42 -12.13 -5.60
C MET A 89 6.70 -12.69 -4.20
N PHE A 90 5.82 -12.44 -3.24
CA PHE A 90 5.89 -13.05 -1.91
C PHE A 90 5.86 -14.57 -2.00
N ILE A 91 5.02 -15.12 -2.88
CA ILE A 91 4.94 -16.56 -3.12
C ILE A 91 6.29 -17.11 -3.58
N PHE A 92 6.93 -16.44 -4.53
CA PHE A 92 8.25 -16.82 -5.05
C PHE A 92 9.34 -16.76 -3.96
N PHE A 93 9.36 -15.70 -3.16
CA PHE A 93 10.31 -15.56 -2.05
C PHE A 93 10.14 -16.64 -0.98
N PHE A 94 8.89 -16.96 -0.61
CA PHE A 94 8.59 -17.98 0.38
C PHE A 94 9.02 -19.37 -0.10
N GLN A 95 8.72 -19.73 -1.36
CA GLN A 95 9.17 -20.99 -1.96
C GLN A 95 10.69 -21.09 -2.01
N ARG A 96 11.37 -20.00 -2.38
CA ARG A 96 12.83 -19.96 -2.41
C ARG A 96 13.43 -20.18 -1.02
N SER A 97 12.89 -19.53 0.00
CA SER A 97 13.29 -19.74 1.40
C SER A 97 13.10 -21.20 1.80
N LEU A 98 11.92 -21.79 1.54
CA LEU A 98 11.67 -23.20 1.87
C LEU A 98 12.65 -24.17 1.19
N ARG A 99 13.02 -23.92 -0.08
CA ARG A 99 13.97 -24.78 -0.81
C ARG A 99 15.38 -24.71 -0.23
N GLN A 100 15.87 -23.50 0.04
CA GLN A 100 17.18 -23.30 0.66
C GLN A 100 17.23 -23.93 2.05
N ASP A 101 16.12 -23.87 2.76
CA ASP A 101 16.03 -24.34 4.15
C ASP A 101 15.70 -25.84 4.24
N SER A 102 15.51 -26.55 3.12
CA SER A 102 15.00 -27.93 3.12
C SER A 102 15.81 -28.90 3.98
N GLN A 103 17.13 -28.86 3.91
CA GLN A 103 18.01 -29.70 4.73
C GLN A 103 17.99 -29.28 6.21
N GLU A 104 17.98 -27.98 6.50
CA GLU A 104 17.87 -27.46 7.87
C GLU A 104 16.53 -27.80 8.50
N LEU A 105 15.44 -27.76 7.72
CA LEU A 105 14.09 -28.12 8.15
C LEU A 105 14.01 -29.60 8.57
N ILE A 106 14.68 -30.48 7.83
CA ILE A 106 14.81 -31.90 8.19
C ILE A 106 15.59 -32.02 9.50
N ASN A 107 16.73 -31.34 9.64
CA ASN A 107 17.54 -31.36 10.86
C ASN A 107 16.78 -30.82 12.08
N TRP A 108 15.98 -29.76 11.93
CA TRP A 108 15.16 -29.23 13.02
C TRP A 108 14.05 -30.18 13.42
N ARG A 109 13.48 -30.91 12.46
CA ARG A 109 12.50 -31.96 12.74
C ARG A 109 13.15 -33.14 13.48
N LEU A 110 14.35 -33.56 13.08
CA LEU A 110 15.13 -34.60 13.77
C LEU A 110 15.53 -34.17 15.18
N ALA A 111 15.80 -32.87 15.39
CA ALA A 111 16.04 -32.28 16.71
C ALA A 111 14.76 -32.11 17.57
N GLY A 112 13.60 -32.58 17.10
CA GLY A 112 12.35 -32.59 17.86
C GLY A 112 11.56 -31.28 17.86
N LEU A 113 11.84 -30.32 16.97
CA LEU A 113 11.00 -29.13 16.86
C LEU A 113 9.60 -29.48 16.33
N SER A 114 8.58 -28.92 16.98
CA SER A 114 7.20 -29.04 16.51
C SER A 114 6.98 -28.25 15.22
N LYS A 115 6.09 -28.77 14.36
CA LYS A 115 5.72 -28.16 13.06
C LYS A 115 5.30 -26.70 13.19
N GLY A 116 4.54 -26.38 14.24
CA GLY A 116 4.09 -25.01 14.51
C GLY A 116 5.23 -24.05 14.83
N LYS A 117 6.27 -24.51 15.55
CA LYS A 117 7.46 -23.68 15.83
C LYS A 117 8.28 -23.43 14.56
N ILE A 118 8.40 -24.44 13.69
CA ILE A 118 9.07 -24.32 12.39
C ILE A 118 8.32 -23.33 11.49
N PHE A 119 6.98 -23.44 11.43
CA PHE A 119 6.15 -22.49 10.70
C PHE A 119 6.33 -21.05 11.21
N LEU A 120 6.19 -20.85 12.52
CA LEU A 120 6.39 -19.54 13.16
C LEU A 120 7.76 -18.96 12.83
N PHE A 121 8.79 -19.80 12.80
CA PHE A 121 10.15 -19.36 12.48
C PHE A 121 10.27 -18.80 11.07
N ILE A 122 9.78 -19.53 10.07
CA ILE A 122 9.84 -19.15 8.65
C ILE A 122 8.93 -17.95 8.37
N ALA A 123 7.72 -17.96 8.92
CA ALA A 123 6.78 -16.85 8.79
C ALA A 123 7.38 -15.56 9.37
N TRP A 124 7.97 -15.64 10.57
CA TRP A 124 8.60 -14.48 11.19
C TRP A 124 9.84 -14.00 10.43
N GLN A 125 10.61 -14.89 9.82
CA GLN A 125 11.74 -14.52 8.97
C GLN A 125 11.32 -13.64 7.78
N LEU A 126 10.15 -13.86 7.19
CA LEU A 126 9.66 -13.06 6.06
C LEU A 126 8.85 -11.83 6.49
N MET A 127 8.18 -11.92 7.63
CA MET A 127 7.37 -10.83 8.20
C MET A 127 8.20 -9.72 8.84
N LEU A 128 9.28 -10.07 9.55
CA LEU A 128 10.09 -9.10 10.29
C LEU A 128 10.72 -8.03 9.36
N PRO A 129 11.33 -8.39 8.22
CA PRO A 129 11.83 -7.40 7.27
C PRO A 129 10.71 -6.53 6.67
N LEU A 130 9.55 -7.11 6.37
CA LEU A 130 8.39 -6.39 5.85
C LEU A 130 7.91 -5.32 6.85
N LEU A 131 7.76 -5.70 8.13
CA LEU A 131 7.34 -4.78 9.19
C LEU A 131 8.38 -3.67 9.39
N ILE A 132 9.68 -3.98 9.36
CA ILE A 132 10.73 -2.97 9.42
C ILE A 132 10.60 -2.00 8.24
N CYS A 133 10.43 -2.50 7.01
CA CYS A 133 10.27 -1.66 5.83
C CYS A 133 9.08 -0.72 5.98
N CYS A 134 7.93 -1.23 6.44
CA CYS A 134 6.76 -0.39 6.72
C CYS A 134 7.05 0.68 7.78
N THR A 135 7.72 0.36 8.88
CA THR A 135 8.05 1.36 9.90
C THR A 135 9.02 2.45 9.41
N VAL A 136 10.03 2.07 8.64
CA VAL A 136 10.98 3.02 8.03
C VAL A 136 10.27 3.93 7.04
N LEU A 137 9.36 3.36 6.25
CA LEU A 137 8.52 4.10 5.32
C LEU A 137 7.61 5.10 6.04
N LEU A 138 6.98 4.70 7.15
CA LEU A 138 6.19 5.61 7.98
C LEU A 138 7.02 6.80 8.47
N LEU A 139 8.19 6.52 9.04
CA LEU A 139 9.11 7.56 9.52
C LEU A 139 9.51 8.50 8.37
N TRP A 140 9.81 7.95 7.20
CA TRP A 140 10.16 8.74 6.02
C TRP A 140 9.02 9.69 5.61
N ILE A 141 7.77 9.22 5.56
CA ILE A 141 6.64 10.09 5.18
C ILE A 141 6.40 11.18 6.22
N VAL A 142 6.51 10.85 7.51
CA VAL A 142 6.31 11.82 8.58
C VAL A 142 7.41 12.88 8.55
N LEU A 143 8.67 12.49 8.32
CA LEU A 143 9.80 13.42 8.19
C LEU A 143 9.72 14.28 6.93
N PHE A 144 9.28 13.70 5.81
CA PHE A 144 9.19 14.35 4.50
C PHE A 144 7.74 14.64 4.10
N GLN A 145 6.90 15.02 5.07
CA GLN A 145 5.46 15.20 4.89
C GLN A 145 5.14 16.15 3.74
N ARG A 146 5.86 17.27 3.63
CA ARG A 146 5.66 18.27 2.57
C ARG A 146 5.92 17.69 1.18
N SER A 147 7.04 17.01 0.98
CA SER A 147 7.36 16.38 -0.30
C SER A 147 6.34 15.29 -0.66
N TYR A 148 5.86 14.56 0.33
CA TYR A 148 4.83 13.54 0.15
C TYR A 148 3.46 14.15 -0.25
N GLN A 149 3.07 15.28 0.34
CA GLN A 149 1.87 16.05 -0.04
C GLN A 149 1.97 16.56 -1.48
N GLU A 150 3.10 17.18 -1.84
CA GLU A 150 3.33 17.67 -3.21
C GLU A 150 3.23 16.53 -4.23
N MET A 151 3.78 15.35 -3.92
CA MET A 151 3.67 14.16 -4.76
C MET A 151 2.22 13.69 -4.90
N ILE A 152 1.45 13.59 -3.80
CA ILE A 152 0.02 13.23 -3.84
C ILE A 152 -0.74 14.21 -4.74
N GLN A 153 -0.45 15.50 -4.61
CA GLN A 153 -1.13 16.53 -5.38
C GLN A 153 -0.81 16.44 -6.87
N GLN A 154 0.45 16.19 -7.24
CA GLN A 154 0.86 15.96 -8.62
C GLN A 154 0.18 14.73 -9.24
N ILE A 155 0.09 13.63 -8.48
CA ILE A 155 -0.57 12.41 -8.94
C ILE A 155 -2.07 12.62 -9.08
N ASN A 156 -2.69 13.37 -8.16
CA ASN A 156 -4.09 13.73 -8.29
C ASN A 156 -4.34 14.53 -9.58
N PHE A 157 -3.51 15.55 -9.85
CA PHE A 157 -3.61 16.31 -11.11
C PHE A 157 -3.37 15.46 -12.35
N LEU A 158 -2.48 14.48 -12.28
CA LEU A 158 -2.28 13.51 -13.36
C LEU A 158 -3.54 12.66 -13.57
N CYS A 159 -4.18 12.18 -12.50
CA CYS A 159 -5.44 11.45 -12.57
C CYS A 159 -6.57 12.31 -13.15
N LEU A 160 -6.64 13.60 -12.84
CA LEU A 160 -7.62 14.52 -13.43
C LEU A 160 -7.47 14.67 -14.95
N LYS A 161 -6.30 14.38 -15.53
CA LYS A 161 -6.14 14.33 -17.00
C LYS A 161 -6.65 13.02 -17.61
N PHE A 162 -6.72 11.94 -16.82
CA PHE A 162 -7.22 10.64 -17.28
C PHE A 162 -8.74 10.55 -17.23
N PHE A 163 -9.38 11.27 -16.31
CA PHE A 163 -10.83 11.44 -16.31
C PHE A 163 -11.11 12.71 -17.10
N ASP A 164 -11.77 12.64 -18.26
CA ASP A 164 -12.15 13.78 -19.11
C ASP A 164 -13.00 14.80 -18.33
N MET A 165 -12.34 15.58 -17.46
CA MET A 165 -12.98 16.55 -16.59
C MET A 165 -13.50 17.70 -17.45
N PRO A 166 -14.73 18.19 -17.19
CA PRO A 166 -15.27 19.32 -17.93
C PRO A 166 -14.36 20.55 -17.78
N ASP A 167 -14.11 21.25 -18.87
CA ASP A 167 -13.28 22.46 -18.88
C ASP A 167 -13.90 23.54 -17.98
N ILE A 168 -13.17 23.92 -16.92
CA ILE A 168 -13.67 24.88 -15.94
C ILE A 168 -13.54 26.32 -16.46
N HIS A 169 -12.71 26.55 -17.48
CA HIS A 169 -12.53 27.87 -18.10
C HIS A 169 -13.83 28.44 -18.70
N SER A 170 -14.76 27.60 -19.18
CA SER A 170 -16.06 28.07 -19.69
C SER A 170 -17.05 28.50 -18.59
N LEU A 171 -16.69 28.33 -17.32
CA LEU A 171 -17.54 28.64 -16.15
C LEU A 171 -17.25 29.99 -15.51
N ALA A 172 -16.04 30.51 -15.72
CA ALA A 172 -15.69 31.87 -15.30
C ALA A 172 -16.55 32.93 -16.02
N THR A 173 -17.26 32.56 -17.10
CA THR A 173 -18.12 33.47 -17.87
C THR A 173 -19.59 33.48 -17.45
N THR A 174 -20.07 32.57 -16.59
CA THR A 174 -21.51 32.43 -16.27
C THR A 174 -21.91 32.81 -14.85
N SER A 175 -20.99 32.93 -13.89
CA SER A 175 -21.31 33.36 -12.53
C SER A 175 -21.11 34.88 -12.33
N LYS A 176 -22.01 35.53 -11.57
CA LYS A 176 -21.93 36.98 -11.24
C LYS A 176 -20.72 37.36 -10.37
N LEU A 177 -19.98 36.36 -9.88
CA LEU A 177 -18.76 36.51 -9.08
C LEU A 177 -17.64 35.70 -9.75
N ALA A 178 -17.27 36.11 -10.97
CA ALA A 178 -16.24 35.45 -11.76
C ALA A 178 -14.85 35.76 -11.19
N ILE A 179 -14.37 34.95 -10.24
CA ILE A 179 -12.95 34.87 -9.93
C ILE A 179 -12.36 33.92 -10.98
N PRO A 180 -11.50 34.39 -11.91
CA PRO A 180 -10.85 33.50 -12.87
C PRO A 180 -9.96 32.53 -12.09
N MET A 181 -10.39 31.28 -12.00
CA MET A 181 -9.67 30.23 -11.28
C MET A 181 -9.22 29.18 -12.28
N ASP A 182 -7.90 28.94 -12.32
CA ASP A 182 -7.32 27.92 -13.17
C ASP A 182 -7.75 26.51 -12.70
N GLN A 183 -7.88 25.54 -13.61
CA GLN A 183 -8.36 24.19 -13.30
C GLN A 183 -7.51 23.53 -12.20
N GLN A 184 -6.20 23.79 -12.21
CA GLN A 184 -5.28 23.30 -11.18
C GLN A 184 -5.53 23.95 -9.81
N THR A 185 -5.93 25.22 -9.78
CA THR A 185 -6.29 25.91 -8.53
C THR A 185 -7.64 25.40 -8.01
N PHE A 186 -8.57 25.07 -8.90
CA PHE A 186 -9.88 24.52 -8.54
C PHE A 186 -9.83 23.12 -7.92
N PHE A 187 -8.90 22.27 -8.37
CA PHE A 187 -8.70 20.93 -7.82
C PHE A 187 -7.53 20.83 -6.83
N LYS A 188 -6.92 21.97 -6.47
CA LYS A 188 -5.89 22.01 -5.43
C LYS A 188 -6.50 21.60 -4.10
N ILE A 189 -5.85 20.64 -3.45
CA ILE A 189 -6.26 20.12 -2.16
C ILE A 189 -5.75 21.08 -1.10
N ASP A 190 -6.66 21.58 -0.27
CA ASP A 190 -6.26 22.32 0.92
C ASP A 190 -5.94 21.30 2.01
N PHE A 191 -4.66 20.96 2.12
CA PHE A 191 -4.16 20.08 3.17
C PHE A 191 -4.17 20.82 4.51
N VAL A 192 -5.25 20.69 5.28
CA VAL A 192 -5.25 21.07 6.69
C VAL A 192 -4.34 20.08 7.43
N ASN A 193 -3.26 20.58 8.06
CA ASN A 193 -2.16 19.77 8.58
C ASN A 193 -2.60 18.58 9.45
N ASP A 194 -3.62 18.76 10.30
CA ASP A 194 -4.07 17.72 11.24
C ASP A 194 -4.87 16.61 10.55
N LEU A 195 -5.71 16.96 9.56
CA LEU A 195 -6.53 16.01 8.81
C LEU A 195 -5.68 15.12 7.90
N PHE A 196 -4.64 15.69 7.29
CA PHE A 196 -3.75 14.93 6.39
C PHE A 196 -2.93 13.86 7.13
N LEU A 197 -2.43 14.19 8.32
CA LEU A 197 -1.66 13.23 9.13
C LEU A 197 -2.56 12.05 9.55
N ILE A 198 -3.79 12.34 9.97
CA ILE A 198 -4.79 11.31 10.30
C ILE A 198 -5.07 10.41 9.10
N ASP A 199 -5.29 10.96 7.90
CA ASP A 199 -5.57 10.16 6.71
C ASP A 199 -4.34 9.35 6.25
N THR A 200 -3.13 9.91 6.42
CA THR A 200 -1.86 9.20 6.17
C THR A 200 -1.69 8.02 7.12
N LEU A 201 -2.03 8.18 8.40
CA LEU A 201 -2.00 7.08 9.37
C LEU A 201 -3.05 6.01 9.08
N LYS A 202 -4.25 6.39 8.64
CA LYS A 202 -5.27 5.42 8.19
C LYS A 202 -4.78 4.62 6.99
N GLY A 203 -4.22 5.28 5.99
CA GLY A 203 -3.68 4.61 4.80
C GLY A 203 -2.48 3.72 5.15
N PHE A 204 -1.61 4.15 6.07
CA PHE A 204 -0.53 3.32 6.60
C PHE A 204 -1.06 2.07 7.29
N TYR A 205 -2.00 2.22 8.22
CA TYR A 205 -2.60 1.11 8.95
C TYR A 205 -3.26 0.10 8.00
N GLN A 206 -4.02 0.60 7.02
CA GLN A 206 -4.63 -0.23 5.98
C GLN A 206 -3.57 -0.98 5.15
N THR A 207 -2.48 -0.31 4.78
CA THR A 207 -1.37 -0.92 4.02
C THR A 207 -0.71 -2.04 4.81
N VAL A 208 -0.38 -1.79 6.09
CA VAL A 208 0.24 -2.79 6.97
C VAL A 208 -0.69 -3.99 7.14
N LEU A 209 -1.97 -3.76 7.41
CA LEU A 209 -2.94 -4.84 7.53
C LEU A 209 -3.08 -5.66 6.25
N MET A 210 -3.13 -5.02 5.09
CA MET A 210 -3.23 -5.72 3.81
C MET A 210 -1.98 -6.55 3.52
N LEU A 211 -0.78 -5.98 3.69
CA LEU A 211 0.48 -6.69 3.44
C LEU A 211 0.72 -7.82 4.46
N ALA A 212 0.53 -7.55 5.75
CA ALA A 212 0.70 -8.54 6.80
C ALA A 212 -0.38 -9.63 6.76
N GLY A 213 -1.62 -9.26 6.43
CA GLY A 213 -2.73 -10.20 6.27
C GLY A 213 -2.49 -11.13 5.09
N THR A 214 -2.14 -10.60 3.92
CA THR A 214 -1.85 -11.39 2.72
C THR A 214 -0.61 -12.27 2.89
N SER A 215 0.47 -11.76 3.47
CA SER A 215 1.67 -12.56 3.73
C SER A 215 1.40 -13.68 4.73
N MET A 216 0.59 -13.45 5.77
CA MET A 216 0.24 -14.49 6.75
C MET A 216 -0.62 -15.59 6.13
N THR A 217 -1.67 -15.24 5.36
CA THR A 217 -2.52 -16.22 4.69
C THR A 217 -1.74 -17.04 3.67
N LEU A 218 -0.90 -16.40 2.86
CA LEU A 218 -0.03 -17.07 1.90
C LEU A 218 0.99 -17.98 2.60
N SER A 219 1.58 -17.54 3.72
CA SER A 219 2.52 -18.36 4.50
C SER A 219 1.87 -19.65 5.00
N ILE A 220 0.64 -19.57 5.53
CA ILE A 220 -0.12 -20.74 6.01
C ILE A 220 -0.39 -21.72 4.85
N LEU A 221 -0.87 -21.19 3.71
CA LEU A 221 -1.18 -22.00 2.54
C LEU A 221 0.07 -22.71 1.99
N GLN A 222 1.17 -21.97 1.82
CA GLN A 222 2.41 -22.54 1.30
C GLN A 222 3.03 -23.57 2.22
N PHE A 223 3.05 -23.29 3.53
CA PHE A 223 3.58 -24.24 4.49
C PHE A 223 2.76 -25.53 4.51
N SER A 224 1.43 -25.43 4.40
CA SER A 224 0.54 -26.59 4.33
C SER A 224 0.81 -27.44 3.10
N ILE A 225 0.97 -26.80 1.92
CA ILE A 225 1.31 -27.49 0.66
C ILE A 225 2.67 -28.18 0.76
N PHE A 226 3.68 -27.47 1.26
CA PHE A 226 5.04 -28.00 1.42
C PHE A 226 5.07 -29.20 2.38
N TYR A 227 4.40 -29.08 3.53
CA TYR A 227 4.33 -30.16 4.50
C TYR A 227 3.62 -31.40 3.96
N HIS A 228 2.55 -31.21 3.17
CA HIS A 228 1.86 -32.33 2.53
C HIS A 228 2.74 -33.06 1.50
N ARG A 229 3.56 -32.33 0.75
CA ARG A 229 4.54 -32.92 -0.19
C ARG A 229 5.61 -33.73 0.54
N LEU A 230 6.20 -33.17 1.60
CA LEU A 230 7.18 -33.86 2.44
C LEU A 230 6.65 -35.16 3.06
N LYS A 231 5.34 -35.25 3.38
CA LYS A 231 4.73 -36.48 3.90
C LYS A 231 4.56 -37.58 2.83
N LYS A 232 4.53 -37.22 1.55
CA LYS A 232 4.40 -38.19 0.45
C LYS A 232 5.73 -38.80 0.02
N GLU A 233 6.84 -38.13 0.30
CA GLU A 233 8.19 -38.51 -0.14
C GLU A 233 9.00 -39.28 0.90
N GLY A 234 8.53 -39.41 2.14
CA GLY A 234 9.17 -40.17 3.22
C GLY A 234 8.19 -41.08 3.94
#